data_AF-A0A9D7Z673-F1
#
_entry.id   AF-A0A9D7Z673-F1
#
_cell.length_a   1.000
_cell.length_b   1.000
_cell.length_c   1.000
_cell.angle_alpha   90.00
_cell.angle_beta   90.00
_cell.angle_gamma   90.00
#
_symmetry.space_group_name_H-M   'P 1'
#
loop_
_entity.id
_entity.type
_entity.pdbx_description
1 polymer ?
#
loop_
_entity_poly.entity_id
_entity_poly.type
_entity_poly.pdbx_seq_one_letter_code
_entity_poly.pdbx_strand_id
1 'polypeptide(L)' 'MSHDDYDIHEVIEMALSDHTSFKQIESLYGLKEKDVKRLMRQNLKPGSYAAWRRRVRAFSDRRAHYK' A
#
# COMPACT_ATOMS: atom_id res chain seq x y z
N MET A 1 -7.76 -24.95 -9.56
CA MET A 1 -6.86 -23.89 -9.08
C MET A 1 -7.73 -22.71 -8.69
N SER A 2 -7.77 -22.35 -7.42
CA SER A 2 -8.35 -21.09 -6.95
C SER A 2 -8.11 -20.99 -5.45
N HIS A 3 -6.85 -20.84 -5.08
CA HIS A 3 -6.49 -20.18 -3.83
C HIS A 3 -6.05 -18.78 -4.28
N ASP A 4 -6.97 -17.82 -4.21
CA ASP A 4 -6.67 -16.39 -4.34
C ASP A 4 -5.91 -15.94 -3.07
N ASP A 5 -4.79 -16.58 -2.79
CA ASP A 5 -3.80 -16.15 -1.83
C ASP A 5 -2.89 -15.18 -2.57
N TYR A 6 -3.24 -13.89 -2.54
CA TYR A 6 -2.30 -12.87 -2.97
C TYR A 6 -1.02 -13.00 -2.15
N ASP A 7 0.14 -12.95 -2.82
CA ASP A 7 1.40 -12.98 -2.09
C ASP A 7 1.51 -11.70 -1.26
N ILE A 8 1.49 -11.85 0.05
CA ILE A 8 1.65 -10.76 1.01
C ILE A 8 2.94 -9.98 0.71
N HIS A 9 4.00 -10.66 0.25
CA HIS A 9 5.25 -10.03 -0.15
C HIS A 9 5.05 -9.10 -1.35
N GLU A 10 4.31 -9.53 -2.37
CA GLU A 10 4.03 -8.71 -3.56
C GLU A 10 3.24 -7.45 -3.19
N VAL A 11 2.19 -7.59 -2.37
CA VAL A 11 1.41 -6.44 -1.90
C VAL A 11 2.26 -5.48 -1.07
N ILE A 12 3.20 -6.00 -0.26
CA ILE A 12 4.12 -5.17 0.52
C ILE A 12 5.11 -4.44 -0.39
N GLU A 13 5.71 -5.12 -1.36
CA GLU A 13 6.62 -4.51 -2.34
C GLU A 13 5.92 -3.40 -3.12
N MET A 14 4.71 -3.70 -3.61
CA MET A 14 3.86 -2.74 -4.28
C MET A 14 3.51 -1.55 -3.38
N ALA A 15 3.15 -1.77 -2.12
CA ALA A 15 2.83 -0.70 -1.19
C ALA A 15 4.06 0.15 -0.78
N LEU A 16 5.27 -0.40 -0.86
CA LEU A 16 6.52 0.33 -0.61
C LEU A 16 6.97 1.18 -1.81
N SER A 17 6.55 0.79 -3.02
CA SER A 17 6.83 1.48 -4.28
C SER A 17 6.08 2.80 -4.41
N ASP A 18 6.82 3.87 -4.66
CA ASP A 18 6.24 5.20 -4.88
C ASP A 18 5.49 5.32 -6.23
N HIS A 19 5.68 4.33 -7.12
CA HIS A 19 5.01 4.27 -8.43
C HIS A 19 3.66 3.53 -8.39
N THR A 20 3.36 2.82 -7.32
CA THR A 20 2.13 2.05 -7.21
C THR A 20 1.10 2.80 -6.38
N SER A 21 -0.10 2.97 -6.94
CA SER A 21 -1.22 3.57 -6.21
C SER A 21 -2.04 2.51 -5.45
N PHE A 22 -2.71 2.89 -4.37
CA PHE A 22 -3.66 1.99 -3.69
C PHE A 22 -4.79 1.52 -4.62
N LYS A 23 -5.20 2.33 -5.60
CA LYS A 23 -6.20 1.94 -6.60
C LYS A 23 -5.70 0.80 -7.49
N GLN A 24 -4.41 0.78 -7.82
CA GLN A 24 -3.81 -0.31 -8.60
C GLN A 24 -3.76 -1.60 -7.77
N ILE A 25 -3.38 -1.51 -6.49
CA ILE A 25 -3.42 -2.66 -5.57
C ILE A 25 -4.86 -3.17 -5.39
N GLU A 26 -5.85 -2.28 -5.27
CA GLU A 26 -7.27 -2.66 -5.21
C GLU A 26 -7.73 -3.34 -6.50
N SER A 27 -7.28 -2.86 -7.66
CA SER A 27 -7.65 -3.46 -8.95
C SER A 27 -7.07 -4.86 -9.17
N LEU A 28 -5.89 -5.15 -8.61
CA LEU A 28 -5.20 -6.42 -8.80
C LEU A 28 -5.57 -7.45 -7.73
N TYR A 29 -5.74 -7.01 -6.48
CA TYR A 29 -5.90 -7.90 -5.32
C TYR A 29 -7.20 -7.68 -4.54
N GLY A 30 -8.05 -6.72 -4.96
CA GLY A 30 -9.28 -6.36 -4.23
C GLY A 30 -9.04 -5.69 -2.87
N LEU A 31 -7.79 -5.35 -2.53
CA LEU A 31 -7.42 -4.77 -1.24
C LEU A 31 -7.60 -3.25 -1.25
N LYS A 32 -8.49 -2.75 -0.39
CA LYS A 32 -8.67 -1.31 -0.20
C LYS A 32 -7.47 -0.74 0.54
N GLU A 33 -7.26 0.58 0.40
CA GLU A 33 -6.18 1.30 1.11
C GLU A 33 -6.14 0.99 2.62
N LYS A 34 -7.30 0.85 3.27
CA LYS A 34 -7.39 0.50 4.70
C LYS A 34 -6.81 -0.89 5.00
N ASP A 35 -7.01 -1.84 4.09
CA ASP A 35 -6.58 -3.24 4.24
C ASP A 35 -5.06 -3.31 4.00
N VAL A 36 -4.55 -2.60 3.00
CA VAL A 36 -3.11 -2.43 2.75
C VAL A 36 -2.43 -1.76 3.95
N LYS A 37 -3.00 -0.68 4.52
CA LYS A 37 -2.46 -0.03 5.73
C LYS A 37 -2.39 -0.98 6.93
N ARG A 38 -3.40 -1.84 7.10
CA ARG A 38 -3.41 -2.85 8.16
C ARG A 38 -2.32 -3.90 7.94
N LEU A 39 -2.21 -4.40 6.71
CA LEU A 39 -1.16 -5.35 6.30
C LEU A 39 0.24 -4.76 6.57
N MET A 40 0.50 -3.54 6.14
CA MET A 40 1.77 -2.85 6.35
C MET A 40 2.09 -2.65 7.83
N ARG A 41 1.08 -2.36 8.65
CA ARG A 41 1.27 -2.21 10.11
C ARG A 41 1.65 -3.52 10.79
N GLN A 42 1.16 -4.66 10.28
CA GLN A 42 1.46 -5.99 10.82
C GLN A 42 2.85 -6.48 10.38
N ASN A 43 3.31 -6.10 9.19
CA ASN A 43 4.54 -6.64 8.60
C ASN A 43 5.77 -5.73 8.77
N LEU A 44 5.59 -4.41 8.96
CA LEU A 44 6.70 -3.49 9.18
C LEU A 44 6.98 -3.26 10.66
N LYS A 45 8.26 -3.06 10.99
CA LYS A 45 8.65 -2.51 12.30
C LYS A 45 7.98 -1.14 12.53
N PRO A 46 7.64 -0.76 13.78
CA PRO A 46 6.92 0.47 14.06
C PRO A 46 7.55 1.74 13.46
N GLY A 47 8.88 1.87 13.52
CA GLY A 47 9.61 2.99 12.92
C GLY A 47 9.51 3.03 11.38
N SER A 48 9.65 1.87 10.73
CA SER A 48 9.51 1.73 9.28
C SER A 48 8.08 2.05 8.82
N TYR A 49 7.07 1.57 9.56
CA TYR A 49 5.67 1.89 9.29
C TYR A 49 5.40 3.39 9.42
N ALA A 50 5.94 4.04 10.47
CA ALA A 50 5.82 5.48 10.64
C ALA A 50 6.45 6.27 9.48
N ALA A 51 7.64 5.88 9.02
CA ALA A 51 8.31 6.49 7.87
C ALA A 51 7.51 6.31 6.57
N TRP A 52 7.02 5.09 6.31
CA TRP A 52 6.14 4.80 5.18
C TRP A 52 4.86 5.65 5.20
N ARG A 53 4.21 5.79 6.36
CA ARG A 53 3.01 6.63 6.50
C ARG A 53 3.27 8.11 6.21
N ARG A 54 4.47 8.63 6.51
CA ARG A 54 4.86 10.00 6.13
C ARG A 54 4.98 10.13 4.61
N ARG A 55 5.63 9.16 3.93
CA ARG A 55 5.71 9.13 2.47
C ARG A 55 4.33 9.09 1.82
N VAL A 56 3.46 8.18 2.24
CA VAL A 56 2.09 8.05 1.70
C VAL A 56 1.32 9.37 1.78
N ARG A 57 1.39 10.08 2.92
CA ARG A 57 0.74 11.40 3.07
C ARG A 57 1.30 12.42 2.08
N ALA A 58 2.62 12.50 1.95
CA ALA A 58 3.25 13.42 1.00
C ALA A 58 2.86 13.14 -0.47
N PHE A 59 2.67 11.86 -0.84
CA PHE A 59 2.19 11.49 -2.18
C PHE A 59 0.70 11.76 -2.39
N SER A 60 -0.14 11.53 -1.37
CA SER A 60 -1.56 11.88 -1.43
C SER A 60 -1.77 13.38 -1.63
N ASP A 61 -1.01 14.21 -0.91
CA ASP A 61 -1.09 15.67 -1.05
C ASP A 61 -0.67 16.13 -2.46
N ARG A 62 0.42 15.56 -3.01
CA ARG A 62 0.83 15.85 -4.40
C ARG A 62 -0.26 15.51 -5.42
N ARG A 63 -0.98 14.39 -5.23
CA ARG A 63 -2.06 13.98 -6.14
C ARG A 63 -3.31 14.86 -6.03
N ALA A 64 -3.56 15.49 -4.89
CA ALA A 64 -4.66 16.45 -4.73
C ALA A 64 -4.44 17.74 -5.55
N HIS A 65 -3.19 18.09 -5.85
CA HIS A 65 -2.82 19.28 -6.63
C HIS A 65 -2.85 19.09 -8.15
N TYR A 66 -3.09 17.86 -8.65
CA TYR A 66 -3.35 17.61 -10.06
C TYR A 66 -4.86 17.50 -10.27
N LYS A 67 -5.55 18.64 -10.37
CA LYS A 67 -6.93 18.71 -10.86
C LYS A 67 -7.07 19.86 -11.85
#